data_AF-F3CFZ6-F1
#
_entry.id   AF-F3CFZ6-F1
#
_cell.length_a   1.000
_cell.length_b   1.000
_cell.length_c   1.000
_cell.angle_alpha   90.00
_cell.angle_beta   90.00
_cell.angle_gamma   90.00
#
_symmetry.space_group_name_H-M   'P 1'
#
loop_
_entity.id
_entity.type
_entity.pdbx_description
1 polymer ?
#
loop_
_entity_poly.entity_id
_entity_poly.type
_entity_poly.pdbx_seq_one_letter_code
_entity_poly.pdbx_strand_id
1 'polypeptide(L)'
;GIFPTDSGRAQFLSEPYIAAKELRDADYPLTLNTGRLRDQWHGMSRTGTAARLFGHVSEALLSLNPRDMQRYDLQPGDLVKLISRRGELLL
;
A
#
# COMPACT_ATOMS: atom_id res chain seq x y z
N GLY A 1 -16.38 -21.61 26.20
CA GLY A 1 -15.40 -22.30 25.34
C GLY A 1 -14.07 -22.37 26.07
N ILE A 2 -13.26 -23.40 25.84
CA ILE A 2 -11.90 -23.54 26.39
C ILE A 2 -10.92 -22.98 25.36
N PHE A 3 -9.96 -22.16 25.77
CA PHE A 3 -8.94 -21.65 24.84
C PHE A 3 -7.92 -22.75 24.51
N PRO A 4 -7.39 -22.80 23.27
CA PRO A 4 -6.36 -23.78 22.87
C PRO A 4 -4.98 -23.38 23.41
N THR A 5 -4.86 -23.28 24.73
CA THR A 5 -3.61 -23.04 25.46
C THR A 5 -3.46 -24.11 26.52
N ASP A 6 -2.23 -24.39 26.97
CA ASP A 6 -1.96 -25.42 27.99
C ASP A 6 -2.77 -25.21 29.28
N SER A 7 -3.05 -23.95 29.61
CA SER A 7 -3.84 -23.57 30.79
C SER A 7 -5.35 -23.49 30.54
N GLY A 8 -5.81 -23.63 29.29
CA GLY A 8 -7.20 -23.44 28.90
C GLY A 8 -7.71 -21.98 28.96
N ARG A 9 -6.85 -21.01 29.29
CA ARG A 9 -7.19 -19.58 29.48
C ARG A 9 -6.64 -18.71 28.35
N ALA A 10 -7.26 -17.55 28.14
CA ALA A 10 -6.73 -16.49 27.28
C ALA A 10 -5.40 -15.96 27.86
N GLN A 11 -4.48 -15.58 26.97
CA GLN A 11 -3.20 -14.97 27.32
C GLN A 11 -3.20 -13.51 26.86
N PHE A 12 -2.92 -12.58 27.77
CA PHE A 12 -2.78 -11.16 27.44
C PHE A 12 -1.30 -10.85 27.21
N LEU A 13 -0.99 -10.24 26.07
CA LEU A 13 0.36 -9.83 25.69
C LEU A 13 0.41 -8.31 25.58
N SER A 14 1.45 -7.71 26.16
CA SER A 14 1.71 -6.27 26.12
C SER A 14 3.09 -6.05 25.54
N GLU A 15 3.18 -6.03 24.21
CA GLU A 15 4.44 -5.84 23.51
C GLU A 15 4.77 -4.34 23.36
N PRO A 16 6.05 -3.96 23.48
CA PRO A 16 6.46 -2.60 23.21
C PRO A 16 6.31 -2.27 21.72
N TYR A 17 6.16 -0.98 21.39
CA TYR A 17 6.19 -0.52 20.01
C TYR A 17 7.54 -0.80 19.36
N ILE A 18 7.51 -1.31 18.14
CA ILE A 18 8.69 -1.50 17.27
C ILE A 18 8.45 -0.73 15.98
N ALA A 19 9.40 0.13 15.62
CA ALA A 19 9.32 0.92 14.40
C ALA A 19 9.41 0.07 13.13
N ALA A 20 8.96 0.63 12.00
CA ALA A 20 9.12 -0.01 10.70
C ALA A 20 10.60 -0.24 10.38
N LYS A 21 10.90 -1.34 9.68
CA LYS A 21 12.28 -1.69 9.27
C LYS A 21 12.91 -0.64 8.35
N GLU A 22 12.09 0.10 7.61
CA GLU A 22 12.52 1.16 6.72
C GLU A 22 11.83 2.46 7.10
N LEU A 23 12.63 3.45 7.48
CA LEU A 23 12.18 4.80 7.79
C LEU A 23 12.46 5.73 6.61
N ARG A 24 11.71 6.84 6.58
CA ARG A 24 11.95 7.93 5.64
C ARG A 24 13.26 8.63 5.98
N ASP A 25 13.98 9.06 4.96
CA ASP A 25 15.19 9.88 5.10
C ASP A 25 15.21 10.98 4.03
N ALA A 26 16.36 11.65 3.87
CA ALA A 26 16.50 12.74 2.89
C ALA A 26 16.36 12.27 1.44
N ASP A 27 16.81 11.04 1.14
CA ASP A 27 16.77 10.47 -0.21
C ASP A 27 15.39 9.85 -0.53
N TYR A 28 14.71 9.32 0.49
CA TYR A 28 13.38 8.71 0.40
C TYR A 28 12.41 9.37 1.42
N PRO A 29 11.92 10.59 1.13
CA PRO A 29 11.17 11.41 2.10
C PRO A 29 9.70 11.03 2.26
N LEU A 30 9.21 10.05 1.51
CA LEU A 30 7.82 9.59 1.49
C LEU A 30 7.70 8.13 1.97
N THR A 31 6.59 7.80 2.63
CA THR A 31 6.24 6.41 2.95
C THR A 31 5.33 5.87 1.86
N LEU A 32 5.72 4.77 1.22
CA LEU A 32 4.84 4.02 0.33
C LEU A 32 4.01 3.03 1.13
N ASN A 33 2.69 3.07 0.95
CA ASN A 33 1.77 2.04 1.42
C ASN A 33 0.99 1.50 0.21
N THR A 34 0.88 0.17 0.10
CA THR A 34 0.24 -0.51 -1.01
C THR A 34 -1.05 -1.20 -0.56
N GLY A 35 -2.08 -1.15 -1.41
CA GLY A 35 -3.37 -1.77 -1.13
C GLY A 35 -3.88 -2.63 -2.28
N ARG A 36 -5.21 -2.75 -2.35
CA ARG A 36 -5.92 -3.43 -3.44
C ARG A 36 -7.02 -2.53 -3.96
N LEU A 37 -7.28 -2.61 -5.26
CA LEU A 37 -8.51 -2.07 -5.82
C LEU A 37 -9.67 -2.99 -5.41
N ARG A 38 -10.81 -2.40 -5.05
CA ARG A 38 -11.98 -3.10 -4.51
C ARG A 38 -12.40 -4.30 -5.37
N ASP A 39 -12.36 -4.13 -6.69
CA ASP A 39 -12.88 -5.10 -7.66
C ASP A 39 -11.78 -6.02 -8.24
N GLN A 40 -10.53 -5.90 -7.76
CA GLN A 40 -9.38 -6.66 -8.26
C GLN A 40 -8.78 -7.58 -7.21
N TRP A 41 -8.37 -8.78 -7.63
CA TRP A 41 -7.81 -9.80 -6.74
C TRP A 41 -6.34 -10.05 -7.03
N HIS A 42 -5.49 -9.80 -6.02
CA HIS A 42 -4.02 -9.96 -6.09
C HIS A 42 -3.44 -9.40 -7.39
N GLY A 43 -2.66 -10.21 -8.13
CA GLY A 43 -2.01 -9.82 -9.38
C GLY A 43 -2.93 -9.79 -10.60
N MET A 44 -4.25 -9.85 -10.42
CA MET A 44 -5.24 -9.64 -11.49
C MET A 44 -5.19 -10.65 -12.64
N SER A 45 -4.52 -11.80 -12.48
CA SER A 45 -4.41 -12.82 -13.55
C SER A 45 -5.76 -13.38 -14.03
N ARG A 46 -6.82 -13.21 -13.22
CA ARG A 46 -8.21 -13.54 -13.58
C ARG A 46 -9.13 -12.33 -13.59
N THR A 47 -9.11 -11.50 -12.54
CA THR A 47 -10.02 -10.34 -12.45
C THR A 47 -9.64 -9.23 -13.44
N GLY A 48 -8.38 -9.14 -13.84
CA GLY A 48 -7.90 -8.18 -14.83
C GLY A 48 -8.31 -8.48 -16.27
N THR A 49 -8.86 -9.67 -16.56
CA THR A 49 -9.40 -9.99 -17.89
C THR A 49 -10.90 -9.72 -18.00
N ALA A 50 -11.56 -9.38 -16.89
CA ALA A 50 -13.00 -9.13 -16.86
C ALA A 50 -13.27 -7.62 -16.89
N ALA A 51 -13.62 -7.09 -18.06
CA ALA A 51 -13.85 -5.65 -18.28
C ALA A 51 -14.80 -5.00 -17.25
N ARG A 52 -15.83 -5.74 -16.80
CA ARG A 52 -16.78 -5.26 -15.78
C ARG A 52 -16.10 -4.86 -14.45
N LEU A 53 -14.97 -5.48 -14.11
CA LEU A 53 -14.24 -5.21 -12.85
C LEU A 53 -13.38 -3.94 -12.91
N PHE A 54 -13.36 -3.25 -14.05
CA PHE A 54 -12.72 -1.93 -14.19
C PHE A 54 -13.72 -0.77 -14.12
N GLY A 55 -15.00 -1.05 -13.85
CA GLY A 55 -16.06 -0.02 -13.88
C GLY A 55 -15.94 1.07 -12.80
N HIS A 56 -15.19 0.83 -11.72
CA HIS A 56 -15.01 1.79 -10.62
C HIS A 56 -13.67 2.50 -10.67
N VAL A 57 -12.61 1.76 -11.00
CA VAL A 57 -11.26 2.27 -11.16
C VAL A 57 -10.69 1.56 -12.38
N SER A 58 -10.29 2.34 -13.38
CA SER A 58 -9.82 1.84 -14.68
C SER A 58 -8.41 1.26 -14.62
N GLU A 59 -7.59 1.69 -13.65
CA GLU A 59 -6.18 1.31 -13.55
C GLU A 59 -5.60 1.46 -12.14
N ALA A 60 -4.40 0.94 -11.92
CA ALA A 60 -3.68 1.21 -10.69
C ALA A 60 -3.15 2.66 -10.70
N LEU A 61 -3.40 3.40 -9.62
CA LEU A 61 -3.06 4.82 -9.51
C LEU A 61 -2.23 5.07 -8.24
N LEU A 62 -1.35 6.08 -8.29
CA LEU A 62 -0.70 6.62 -7.09
C LEU A 62 -1.59 7.70 -6.48
N SER A 63 -1.98 7.54 -5.22
CA SER A 63 -2.62 8.61 -4.45
C SER A 63 -1.57 9.35 -3.65
N LEU A 64 -1.55 10.68 -3.77
CA LEU A 64 -0.58 11.55 -3.10
C LEU A 64 -1.31 12.71 -2.40
N ASN A 65 -0.75 13.21 -1.30
CA ASN A 65 -1.32 14.38 -0.62
C ASN A 65 -1.20 15.62 -1.53
N PRO A 66 -2.21 16.52 -1.57
CA PRO A 66 -2.14 17.72 -2.42
C PRO A 66 -0.92 18.61 -2.15
N ARG A 67 -0.42 18.66 -0.91
CA ARG A 67 0.80 19.44 -0.57
C ARG A 67 2.06 18.79 -1.15
N ASP A 68 2.12 17.47 -1.17
CA ASP A 68 3.23 16.75 -1.79
C ASP A 68 3.15 16.89 -3.31
N MET A 69 1.95 16.82 -3.91
CA MET A 69 1.77 17.11 -5.34
C MET A 69 2.30 18.49 -5.71
N GLN A 70 1.95 19.53 -4.94
CA GLN A 70 2.50 20.88 -5.14
C GLN A 70 4.02 20.94 -4.98
N ARG A 71 4.58 20.24 -3.98
CA ARG A 71 6.03 20.19 -3.76
C ARG A 71 6.80 19.59 -4.93
N TYR A 72 6.20 18.60 -5.60
CA TYR A 72 6.81 17.92 -6.74
C TYR A 72 6.33 18.45 -8.10
N ASP A 73 5.55 19.53 -8.12
CA ASP A 73 4.95 20.12 -9.33
C ASP A 73 4.15 19.11 -10.17
N LEU A 74 3.33 18.31 -9.49
CA LEU A 74 2.50 17.26 -10.09
C LEU A 74 1.03 17.67 -10.15
N GLN A 75 0.37 17.27 -11.23
CA GLN A 75 -1.07 17.37 -11.45
C GLN A 75 -1.72 15.97 -11.50
N PRO A 76 -3.02 15.86 -11.21
CA PRO A 76 -3.75 14.61 -11.41
C PRO A 76 -3.64 14.13 -12.87
N GLY A 77 -3.20 12.89 -13.06
CA GLY A 77 -3.03 12.27 -14.37
C GLY A 77 -1.61 12.32 -14.93
N ASP A 78 -0.68 12.99 -14.24
CA ASP A 78 0.73 12.96 -14.63
C ASP A 78 1.33 11.56 -14.42
N LEU A 79 2.19 11.15 -15.36
CA LEU A 79 3.01 9.97 -15.20
C LEU A 79 4.13 10.25 -14.20
N VAL A 80 4.31 9.33 -13.25
CA VAL A 80 5.29 9.47 -12.16
C VAL A 80 6.17 8.25 -12.05
N LYS A 81 7.47 8.48 -11.84
CA LYS A 81 8.41 7.42 -11.47
C LYS A 81 8.49 7.32 -9.96
N LEU A 82 8.00 6.22 -9.41
CA LEU A 82 8.14 5.86 -8.00
C LEU A 82 9.45 5.09 -7.79
N ILE A 83 10.35 5.63 -6.98
CA ILE A 83 11.69 5.04 -6.74
C ILE A 83 11.82 4.63 -5.27
N SER A 84 12.40 3.46 -5.04
CA SER A 84 12.75 2.94 -3.72
C SER A 84 14.19 2.44 -3.71
N ARG A 85 14.73 2.12 -2.52
CA ARG A 85 16.04 1.47 -2.36
C ARG A 85 16.18 0.13 -3.11
N ARG A 86 15.07 -0.47 -3.55
CA ARG A 86 15.02 -1.80 -4.18
C ARG A 86 14.65 -1.78 -5.66
N GLY A 87 14.28 -0.63 -6.21
CA GLY A 87 13.82 -0.54 -7.60
C GLY A 87 12.83 0.59 -7.83
N GLU A 88 12.34 0.66 -9.07
CA GLU A 88 11.46 1.72 -9.54
C GLU A 88 10.23 1.16 -10.28
N LEU A 89 9.18 1.97 -10.35
CA LEU A 89 7.94 1.71 -11.08
C LEU A 89 7.47 3.01 -11.76
N LEU A 90 7.05 2.91 -13.01
CA LEU A 90 6.35 3.99 -13.70
C LEU A 90 4.84 3.77 -13.57
N LEU A 91 4.12 4.78 -13.10
CA LEU A 91 2.66 4.82 -12.97
C LEU A 91 2.10 6.03 -13.70
#